data_AF-A0A352L2R8-F1
#
_entry.id   AF-A0A352L2R8-F1
#
_cell.length_a   1.000
_cell.length_b   1.000
_cell.length_c   1.000
_cell.angle_alpha   90.00
_cell.angle_beta   90.00
_cell.angle_gamma   90.00
#
_symmetry.space_group_name_H-M   'P 1'
#
loop_
_entity.id
_entity.type
_entity.pdbx_description
1 polymer ?
#
loop_
_entity_poly.entity_id
_entity_poly.type
_entity_poly.pdbx_seq_one_letter_code
_entity_poly.pdbx_strand_id
1 'polypeptide(L)'
;MTFLTLLLWLVTCTNAPSATAQELSTLRTYAVPAGRAAEAQRMLRELAGPDADKATIQFDEDNQQLLISGSPQLHTLTKQLLQQLAATADTAETAVVPPRVPARPVSEPPVLKTYRTESESARSLLPVVRRMAGNGARVTPGPGDDLLYISAAPSVHRRLLTMPELQAVDAEQTAAAEPRSNTV
;
A
#
# COMPACT_ATOMS: atom_id res chain seq x y z
N MET A 1 24.51 -5.80 65.73
CA MET A 1 23.12 -5.27 65.65
C MET A 1 22.97 -4.37 64.42
N THR A 2 23.14 -4.92 63.21
CA THR A 2 23.08 -4.11 61.95
C THR A 2 22.49 -4.87 60.76
N PHE A 3 22.08 -6.14 60.94
CA PHE A 3 21.48 -6.95 59.87
C PHE A 3 19.95 -6.99 59.91
N LEU A 4 19.33 -6.74 61.07
CA LEU A 4 17.87 -6.82 61.22
C LEU A 4 17.14 -5.61 60.61
N THR A 5 17.83 -4.47 60.47
CA THR A 5 17.26 -3.23 59.91
C THR A 5 17.25 -3.21 58.38
N LEU A 6 18.07 -4.04 57.73
CA LEU A 6 18.16 -4.08 56.27
C LEU A 6 17.05 -4.95 55.64
N LEU A 7 16.56 -5.94 56.38
CA LEU A 7 15.51 -6.84 55.92
C LEU A 7 14.10 -6.22 56.02
N LEU A 8 13.91 -5.20 56.87
CA LEU A 8 12.64 -4.48 56.99
C LEU A 8 12.38 -3.49 55.83
N TRP A 9 13.43 -3.09 55.11
CA TRP A 9 13.30 -2.24 53.90
C TRP A 9 12.93 -3.01 52.63
N LEU A 10 13.03 -4.34 52.65
CA LEU A 10 12.67 -5.19 51.51
C LEU A 10 11.19 -5.61 51.48
N VAL A 11 10.45 -5.41 52.57
CA VAL A 11 9.04 -5.81 52.68
C VAL A 11 8.07 -4.67 52.32
N THR A 12 8.52 -3.41 52.33
CA THR A 12 7.66 -2.26 52.00
C THR A 12 7.59 -1.94 50.52
N CYS A 13 8.33 -2.62 49.66
CA CYS A 13 8.22 -2.46 48.20
C CYS A 13 7.11 -3.35 47.57
N THR A 14 6.44 -4.18 48.36
CA THR A 14 5.52 -5.23 47.86
C THR A 14 4.04 -4.95 48.10
N ASN A 15 3.66 -3.68 48.32
CA ASN A 15 2.27 -3.25 48.27
C ASN A 15 2.21 -1.84 47.67
N ALA A 16 2.58 -1.72 46.39
CA ALA A 16 2.00 -0.66 45.59
C ALA A 16 0.48 -0.95 45.56
N PRO A 17 -0.37 0.01 45.97
CA PRO A 17 -1.80 -0.16 45.78
C PRO A 17 -2.00 -0.28 44.28
N SER A 18 -2.43 -1.46 43.83
CA SER A 18 -3.09 -1.60 42.53
C SER A 18 -4.33 -0.72 42.63
N ALA A 19 -4.14 0.57 42.33
CA ALA A 19 -5.22 1.46 42.00
C ALA A 19 -6.02 0.71 40.96
N THR A 20 -7.21 0.28 41.34
CA THR A 20 -8.23 -0.14 40.40
C THR A 20 -8.50 1.10 39.57
N ALA A 21 -7.69 1.28 38.55
CA ALA A 21 -7.91 2.22 37.48
C ALA A 21 -9.26 1.82 36.92
N GLN A 22 -10.29 2.55 37.32
CA GLN A 22 -11.56 2.53 36.61
C GLN A 22 -11.20 2.67 35.14
N GLU A 23 -11.38 1.58 34.40
CA GLU A 23 -11.12 1.55 32.96
C GLU A 23 -12.16 2.46 32.31
N LEU A 24 -11.84 3.76 32.28
CA LEU A 24 -12.55 4.74 31.51
C LEU A 24 -12.33 4.34 30.05
N SER A 25 -13.31 3.63 29.49
CA SER A 25 -13.40 3.38 28.07
C SER A 25 -13.49 4.74 27.37
N THR A 26 -12.35 5.18 26.87
CA THR A 26 -12.25 6.47 26.17
C THR A 26 -12.38 6.19 24.68
N LEU A 27 -13.28 6.91 24.01
CA LEU A 27 -13.36 6.89 22.56
C LEU A 27 -12.24 7.77 22.00
N ARG A 28 -11.41 7.23 21.11
CA ARG A 28 -10.36 7.95 20.40
C ARG A 28 -10.37 7.56 18.94
N THR A 29 -10.04 8.53 18.10
CA THR A 29 -9.93 8.35 16.67
C THR A 29 -8.48 8.40 16.25
N TYR A 30 -8.07 7.48 15.38
CA TYR A 30 -6.71 7.37 14.89
C TYR A 30 -6.69 7.40 13.36
N ALA A 31 -5.80 8.19 12.77
CA ALA A 31 -5.59 8.16 11.33
C ALA A 31 -4.91 6.84 10.93
N VAL A 32 -5.39 6.22 9.85
CA VAL A 32 -4.85 4.95 9.34
C VAL A 32 -4.15 5.18 7.99
N PRO A 33 -2.97 4.58 7.75
CA PRO A 33 -2.34 4.62 6.43
C PRO A 33 -3.26 4.08 5.34
N ALA A 34 -3.30 4.77 4.20
CA ALA A 34 -4.19 4.43 3.08
C ALA A 34 -4.00 2.98 2.62
N GLY A 35 -5.12 2.27 2.41
CA GLY A 35 -5.12 0.87 1.95
C GLY A 35 -4.77 -0.18 3.03
N ARG A 36 -4.45 0.23 4.27
CA ARG A 36 -4.11 -0.69 5.37
C ARG A 36 -5.14 -0.76 6.49
N ALA A 37 -6.34 -0.23 6.25
CA ALA A 37 -7.42 -0.21 7.23
C ALA A 37 -7.92 -1.59 7.65
N ALA A 38 -8.19 -2.46 6.68
CA ALA A 38 -8.61 -3.83 6.94
C ALA A 38 -7.52 -4.65 7.66
N GLU A 39 -6.25 -4.39 7.31
CA GLU A 39 -5.08 -5.01 7.95
C GLU A 39 -4.93 -4.53 9.40
N ALA A 40 -4.97 -3.22 9.63
CA ALA A 40 -4.91 -2.62 10.95
C ALA A 40 -6.03 -3.15 11.85
N GLN A 41 -7.27 -3.21 11.35
CA GLN A 41 -8.39 -3.71 12.12
C GLN A 41 -8.24 -5.19 12.47
N ARG A 42 -7.79 -6.02 11.52
CA ARG A 42 -7.53 -7.45 11.76
C ARG A 42 -6.45 -7.65 12.81
N MET A 43 -5.31 -6.99 12.66
CA MET A 43 -4.18 -7.09 13.59
C MET A 43 -4.53 -6.57 14.99
N LEU A 44 -5.35 -5.52 15.09
CA LEU A 44 -5.80 -5.02 16.41
C LEU A 44 -6.72 -5.99 17.11
N ARG A 45 -7.63 -6.65 16.39
CA ARG A 45 -8.49 -7.69 16.98
C ARG A 45 -7.67 -8.87 17.48
N GLU A 46 -6.64 -9.25 16.73
CA GLU A 46 -5.73 -10.34 17.11
C GLU A 46 -4.86 -9.97 18.32
N LEU A 47 -4.31 -8.75 18.37
CA LEU A 47 -3.48 -8.26 19.47
C LEU A 47 -4.28 -7.95 20.75
N ALA A 48 -5.50 -7.44 20.61
CA ALA A 48 -6.36 -7.13 21.76
C ALA A 48 -7.01 -8.37 22.37
N GLY A 49 -7.14 -9.48 21.62
CA GLY A 49 -7.67 -10.75 22.10
C GLY A 49 -8.99 -10.58 22.88
N PRO A 50 -9.08 -11.03 24.15
CA PRO A 50 -10.32 -10.94 24.94
C PRO A 50 -10.73 -9.50 25.30
N ASP A 51 -9.84 -8.52 25.19
CA ASP A 51 -10.17 -7.11 25.40
C ASP A 51 -10.82 -6.47 24.16
N ALA A 52 -10.67 -7.09 22.98
CA ALA A 52 -11.36 -6.67 21.76
C ALA A 52 -12.87 -6.82 21.89
N ASP A 53 -13.35 -7.84 22.61
CA ASP A 53 -14.78 -8.12 22.81
C ASP A 53 -15.47 -7.06 23.69
N LYS A 54 -14.69 -6.35 24.50
CA LYS A 54 -15.16 -5.23 25.35
C LYS A 54 -14.91 -3.87 24.71
N ALA A 55 -14.24 -3.84 23.56
CA ALA A 55 -13.84 -2.64 22.86
C ALA A 55 -14.64 -2.47 21.56
N THR A 56 -14.91 -1.22 21.19
CA THR A 56 -15.45 -0.92 19.86
C THR A 56 -14.30 -0.54 18.95
N ILE A 57 -14.08 -1.31 17.88
CA ILE A 57 -13.06 -1.04 16.85
C ILE A 57 -13.78 -0.93 15.51
N GLN A 58 -14.07 0.29 15.09
CA GLN A 58 -14.71 0.61 13.83
C GLN A 58 -13.76 1.36 12.91
N PHE A 59 -13.88 1.11 11.61
CA PHE A 59 -13.17 1.87 10.60
C PHE A 59 -14.19 2.77 9.88
N ASP A 60 -13.90 4.06 9.88
CA ASP A 60 -14.56 5.08 9.08
C ASP A 60 -13.81 5.18 7.75
N GLU A 61 -14.40 4.56 6.72
CA GLU A 61 -13.85 4.52 5.36
C GLU A 61 -13.80 5.90 4.73
N ASP A 62 -14.79 6.75 5.02
CA ASP A 62 -14.94 8.09 4.43
C ASP A 62 -13.82 9.02 4.90
N ASN A 63 -13.41 8.91 6.17
CA ASN A 63 -12.38 9.75 6.77
C ASN A 63 -11.02 9.05 6.95
N GLN A 64 -10.89 7.78 6.53
CA GLN A 64 -9.72 6.91 6.73
C GLN A 64 -9.26 6.86 8.19
N GLN A 65 -10.22 6.69 9.09
CA GLN A 65 -10.01 6.80 10.53
C GLN A 65 -10.47 5.54 11.26
N LEU A 66 -9.71 5.15 12.27
CA LEU A 66 -10.08 4.06 13.15
C LEU A 66 -10.65 4.66 14.45
N LEU A 67 -11.91 4.36 14.72
CA LEU A 67 -12.57 4.70 15.97
C LEU A 67 -12.39 3.54 16.95
N ILE A 68 -11.77 3.85 18.08
CA ILE A 68 -11.53 2.89 19.14
C ILE A 68 -12.14 3.39 20.44
N SER A 69 -13.00 2.57 21.04
CA SER A 69 -13.40 2.69 22.43
C SER A 69 -12.86 1.50 23.20
N GLY A 70 -12.08 1.72 24.25
CA GLY A 70 -11.48 0.63 25.01
C GLY A 70 -10.55 1.11 26.11
N SER A 71 -9.86 0.15 26.73
CA SER A 71 -8.90 0.40 27.81
C SER A 71 -7.71 1.23 27.33
N PRO A 72 -7.00 1.93 28.24
CA PRO A 72 -5.77 2.66 27.91
C PRO A 72 -4.68 1.78 27.28
N GLN A 73 -4.66 0.49 27.64
CA GLN A 73 -3.74 -0.49 27.05
C GLN A 73 -4.05 -0.71 25.57
N LEU A 74 -5.32 -0.86 25.21
CA LEU A 74 -5.76 -1.03 23.82
C LEU A 74 -5.43 0.21 22.97
N HIS A 75 -5.56 1.41 23.53
CA HIS A 75 -5.11 2.65 22.87
C HIS A 75 -3.60 2.69 22.63
N THR A 76 -2.81 2.15 23.56
CA THR A 76 -1.34 2.10 23.44
C THR A 76 -0.94 1.13 22.33
N LEU A 77 -1.54 -0.07 22.32
CA LEU A 77 -1.34 -1.07 21.26
C LEU A 77 -1.73 -0.51 19.89
N THR A 78 -2.83 0.23 19.82
CA THR A 78 -3.30 0.87 18.59
C THR A 78 -2.27 1.85 18.04
N LYS A 79 -1.73 2.73 18.89
CA LYS A 79 -0.69 3.67 18.46
C LYS A 79 0.55 2.95 17.95
N GLN A 80 1.01 1.91 18.65
CA GLN A 80 2.19 1.15 18.27
C GLN A 80 1.97 0.43 16.93
N LEU A 81 0.82 -0.20 16.74
CA LEU A 81 0.51 -0.87 15.48
C LEU A 81 0.43 0.13 14.33
N LEU A 82 -0.26 1.26 14.50
CA LEU A 82 -0.36 2.27 13.44
C LEU A 82 1.01 2.89 13.11
N GLN A 83 1.88 3.06 14.10
CA GLN A 83 3.28 3.46 13.87
C GLN A 83 4.06 2.40 13.09
N GLN A 84 3.88 1.12 13.39
CA GLN A 84 4.51 0.02 12.64
C GLN A 84 3.98 -0.09 11.21
N LEU A 85 2.67 0.10 11.02
CA LEU A 85 2.04 0.11 9.71
C LEU A 85 2.47 1.33 8.88
N ALA A 86 2.65 2.49 9.52
CA ALA A 86 3.22 3.66 8.86
C ALA A 86 4.69 3.42 8.49
N ALA A 87 5.51 2.91 9.42
CA ALA A 87 6.91 2.60 9.15
C ALA A 87 7.07 1.55 8.04
N THR A 88 6.23 0.51 8.00
CA THR A 88 6.24 -0.51 6.93
C THR A 88 5.54 -0.07 5.65
N ALA A 89 4.74 1.00 5.68
CA ALA A 89 4.31 1.68 4.46
C ALA A 89 5.49 2.39 3.80
N ASP A 90 6.34 3.04 4.60
CA ASP A 90 7.60 3.66 4.12
C ASP A 90 8.65 2.60 3.70
N THR A 91 8.70 1.44 4.38
CA THR A 91 9.65 0.36 4.02
C THR A 91 9.20 -0.48 2.81
N ALA A 92 7.90 -0.56 2.50
CA ALA A 92 7.43 -1.24 1.29
C ALA A 92 7.83 -0.52 -0.01
N GLU A 93 8.23 0.75 0.09
CA GLU A 93 8.86 1.52 -0.99
C GLU A 93 10.40 1.44 -0.98
N THR A 94 11.00 0.73 -0.02
CA THR A 94 12.46 0.72 0.20
C THR A 94 13.06 -0.69 0.11
N ALA A 95 13.05 -1.27 -1.08
CA ALA A 95 14.05 -2.27 -1.46
C ALA A 95 14.94 -1.67 -2.58
N VAL A 96 16.17 -1.30 -2.18
CA VAL A 96 17.38 -0.99 -3.00
C VAL A 96 17.80 0.50 -3.17
N VAL A 97 18.70 0.96 -2.26
CA VAL A 97 19.98 1.77 -2.47
C VAL A 97 19.89 3.34 -2.47
N PRO A 98 21.01 4.08 -2.23
CA PRO A 98 21.51 4.78 -1.02
C PRO A 98 21.16 6.32 -1.04
N PRO A 99 21.77 7.27 -0.26
CA PRO A 99 21.11 8.53 0.08
C PRO A 99 21.11 9.55 -1.08
N ARG A 100 19.94 10.10 -1.44
CA ARG A 100 19.81 11.41 -2.13
C ARG A 100 18.37 11.94 -2.15
N VAL A 101 18.21 13.10 -1.51
CA VAL A 101 17.38 14.29 -1.88
C VAL A 101 15.88 14.07 -2.16
N PRO A 102 14.98 14.87 -1.55
CA PRO A 102 13.53 14.71 -1.76
C PRO A 102 13.16 15.15 -3.17
N ALA A 103 12.79 14.19 -4.02
CA ALA A 103 12.14 14.45 -5.31
C ALA A 103 10.77 13.77 -5.32
N ARG A 104 9.74 14.56 -5.05
CA ARG A 104 8.32 14.24 -5.27
C ARG A 104 8.14 13.71 -6.70
N PRO A 105 7.46 12.57 -6.95
CA PRO A 105 6.88 12.33 -8.26
C PRO A 105 5.37 12.53 -8.16
N VAL A 106 4.88 13.47 -8.97
CA VAL A 106 3.49 13.52 -9.38
C VAL A 106 3.26 12.24 -10.18
N SER A 107 2.52 11.27 -9.63
CA SER A 107 2.09 10.08 -10.37
C SER A 107 1.12 10.51 -11.46
N GLU A 108 1.66 10.87 -12.63
CA GLU A 108 0.87 11.09 -13.83
C GLU A 108 0.03 9.82 -14.10
N PRO A 109 -1.28 9.96 -14.36
CA PRO A 109 -2.14 8.79 -14.56
C PRO A 109 -1.64 7.94 -15.73
N PRO A 110 -1.75 6.60 -15.65
CA PRO A 110 -1.32 5.73 -16.72
C PRO A 110 -2.15 6.01 -17.98
N VAL A 111 -1.47 6.13 -19.12
CA VAL A 111 -2.07 6.36 -20.43
C VAL A 111 -2.05 5.05 -21.19
N LEU A 112 -3.11 4.73 -21.92
CA LEU A 112 -3.13 3.61 -22.85
C LEU A 112 -2.64 4.08 -24.22
N LYS A 113 -1.63 3.42 -24.78
CA LYS A 113 -1.17 3.62 -26.15
C LYS A 113 -1.06 2.30 -26.89
N THR A 114 -1.25 2.38 -28.21
CA THR A 114 -1.06 1.25 -29.13
C THR A 114 0.29 1.37 -29.81
N TYR A 115 1.00 0.26 -29.88
CA TYR A 115 2.28 0.12 -30.56
C TYR A 115 2.17 -0.96 -31.62
N ARG A 116 2.75 -0.71 -32.78
CA ARG A 116 2.98 -1.69 -33.83
C ARG A 116 4.40 -2.23 -33.71
N THR A 117 4.57 -3.52 -33.95
CA THR A 117 5.87 -4.20 -33.99
C THR A 117 6.29 -4.42 -35.44
N GLU A 118 7.45 -3.87 -35.82
CA GLU A 118 7.88 -3.84 -37.24
C GLU A 118 8.73 -5.06 -37.64
N SER A 119 9.59 -5.54 -36.74
CA SER A 119 10.61 -6.56 -37.08
C SER A 119 10.31 -7.94 -36.50
N GLU A 120 9.61 -8.01 -35.37
CA GLU A 120 9.29 -9.25 -34.68
C GLU A 120 7.82 -9.26 -34.30
N SER A 121 7.28 -10.46 -34.05
CA SER A 121 5.92 -10.57 -33.56
C SER A 121 5.74 -9.95 -32.19
N ALA A 122 4.58 -9.35 -31.95
CA ALA A 122 4.14 -8.83 -30.67
C ALA A 122 4.35 -9.86 -29.55
N ARG A 123 4.05 -11.14 -29.81
CA ARG A 123 4.25 -12.23 -28.85
C ARG A 123 5.71 -12.49 -28.50
N SER A 124 6.63 -12.39 -29.47
CA SER A 124 8.07 -12.54 -29.25
C SER A 124 8.62 -11.37 -28.42
N LEU A 125 8.13 -10.15 -28.69
CA LEU A 125 8.58 -8.93 -28.02
C LEU A 125 7.99 -8.72 -26.62
N LEU A 126 6.89 -9.40 -26.26
CA LEU A 126 6.22 -9.27 -24.96
C LEU A 126 7.17 -9.31 -23.75
N PRO A 127 8.11 -10.27 -23.62
CA PRO A 127 9.01 -10.34 -22.47
C PRO A 127 9.97 -9.14 -22.40
N VAL A 128 10.45 -8.67 -23.55
CA VAL A 128 11.39 -7.54 -23.65
C VAL A 128 10.66 -6.24 -23.30
N VAL A 129 9.48 -6.03 -23.89
CA VAL A 129 8.65 -4.85 -23.65
C VAL A 129 8.22 -4.79 -22.19
N ARG A 130 7.82 -5.92 -21.57
CA ARG A 130 7.49 -5.99 -20.14
C ARG A 130 8.68 -5.64 -19.25
N ARG A 131 9.88 -6.12 -19.59
CA ARG A 131 11.11 -5.80 -18.84
C ARG A 131 11.45 -4.32 -18.92
N MET A 132 11.30 -3.70 -20.10
CA MET A 132 11.55 -2.27 -20.29
C MET A 132 10.49 -1.37 -19.63
N ALA A 133 9.23 -1.79 -19.68
CA ALA A 133 8.10 -1.03 -19.14
C ALA A 133 8.03 -1.11 -17.61
N GLY A 134 8.54 -2.19 -17.00
CA GLY A 134 8.64 -2.38 -15.56
C GLY A 134 7.29 -2.73 -14.91
N ASN A 135 7.29 -2.83 -13.58
CA ASN A 135 6.16 -3.34 -12.80
C ASN A 135 4.91 -2.43 -12.81
N GLY A 136 5.02 -1.20 -13.28
CA GLY A 136 3.92 -0.23 -13.36
C GLY A 136 3.17 -0.22 -14.68
N ALA A 137 3.53 -1.09 -15.63
CA ALA A 137 2.94 -1.11 -16.97
C ALA A 137 2.17 -2.41 -17.25
N ARG A 138 1.01 -2.30 -17.88
CA ARG A 138 0.26 -3.44 -18.41
C ARG A 138 0.47 -3.52 -19.92
N VAL A 139 1.01 -4.65 -20.38
CA VAL A 139 1.31 -4.92 -21.78
C VAL A 139 0.47 -6.11 -22.23
N THR A 140 -0.43 -5.87 -23.17
CA THR A 140 -1.37 -6.85 -23.71
C THR A 140 -1.20 -6.92 -25.24
N PRO A 141 -1.11 -8.12 -25.84
CA PRO A 141 -1.12 -8.25 -27.30
C PRO A 141 -2.48 -7.84 -27.88
N GLY A 142 -2.46 -7.17 -29.03
CA GLY A 142 -3.65 -6.73 -29.74
C GLY A 142 -4.26 -7.81 -30.65
N PRO A 143 -5.33 -7.48 -31.40
CA PRO A 143 -5.90 -8.34 -32.43
C PRO A 143 -4.93 -8.35 -33.62
N GLY A 144 -4.00 -9.31 -33.61
CA GLY A 144 -2.91 -9.41 -34.58
C GLY A 144 -1.63 -9.91 -33.91
N ASP A 145 -0.63 -10.25 -34.72
CA ASP A 145 0.71 -10.59 -34.20
C ASP A 145 1.68 -9.41 -34.32
N ASP A 146 1.18 -8.22 -34.65
CA ASP A 146 1.91 -6.99 -34.91
C ASP A 146 1.53 -5.84 -33.96
N LEU A 147 0.59 -6.04 -33.03
CA LEU A 147 0.06 -4.98 -32.17
C LEU A 147 0.27 -5.26 -30.67
N LEU A 148 0.62 -4.22 -29.93
CA LEU A 148 0.76 -4.19 -28.48
C LEU A 148 -0.02 -3.02 -27.88
N TYR A 149 -0.90 -3.31 -26.94
CA TYR A 149 -1.57 -2.34 -26.10
C TYR A 149 -0.81 -2.17 -24.79
N ILE A 150 -0.37 -0.94 -24.51
CA ILE A 150 0.47 -0.64 -23.35
C ILE A 150 -0.21 0.45 -22.53
N SER A 151 -0.58 0.12 -21.30
CA SER A 151 -1.03 1.08 -20.29
C SER A 151 0.13 1.35 -19.33
N ALA A 152 0.70 2.55 -19.37
CA ALA A 152 1.87 2.92 -18.56
C ALA A 152 1.95 4.42 -18.30
N ALA A 153 2.84 4.84 -17.39
CA ALA A 153 3.10 6.26 -17.17
C ALA A 153 3.68 6.94 -18.44
N PRO A 154 3.46 8.25 -18.68
CA PRO A 154 4.01 8.95 -19.85
C PRO A 154 5.54 8.87 -19.97
N SER A 155 6.25 8.78 -18.84
CA SER A 155 7.70 8.55 -18.80
C SER A 155 8.11 7.18 -19.36
N VAL A 156 7.29 6.15 -19.14
CA VAL A 156 7.49 4.80 -19.69
C VAL A 156 7.25 4.80 -21.20
N HIS A 157 6.21 5.48 -21.69
CA HIS A 157 5.98 5.64 -23.13
C HIS A 157 7.14 6.32 -23.86
N ARG A 158 7.73 7.36 -23.26
CA ARG A 158 8.93 8.02 -23.80
C ARG A 158 10.12 7.06 -23.90
N ARG A 159 10.26 6.14 -22.93
CA ARG A 159 11.31 5.10 -22.95
C ARG A 159 11.02 4.02 -23.98
N LEU A 160 9.78 3.60 -24.15
CA LEU A 160 9.41 2.57 -25.13
C LEU A 160 9.59 3.06 -26.57
N LEU A 161 9.44 4.37 -26.82
CA LEU A 161 9.71 4.97 -28.13
C LEU A 161 11.20 4.96 -28.52
N THR A 162 12.12 4.64 -27.61
CA THR A 162 13.54 4.46 -27.97
C THR A 162 13.81 3.07 -28.55
N MET A 163 12.84 2.16 -28.50
CA MET A 163 12.94 0.79 -29.01
C MET A 163 12.60 0.81 -30.51
N PRO A 164 13.56 0.53 -31.41
CA PRO A 164 13.33 0.65 -32.86
C PRO A 164 12.28 -0.34 -33.38
N GLU A 165 12.04 -1.44 -32.65
CA GLU A 165 11.05 -2.45 -32.99
C GLU A 165 9.60 -1.99 -32.67
N LEU A 166 9.42 -0.86 -31.98
CA LEU A 166 8.11 -0.33 -31.59
C LEU A 166 7.80 1.00 -32.28
N GLN A 167 6.70 1.04 -33.01
CA GLN A 167 6.16 2.27 -33.58
C GLN A 167 4.84 2.62 -32.88
N ALA A 168 4.72 3.81 -32.29
CA ALA A 168 3.44 4.25 -31.75
C ALA A 168 2.43 4.48 -32.88
N VAL A 169 1.24 3.93 -32.73
CA VAL A 169 0.12 4.16 -33.65
C VAL A 169 -0.73 5.28 -33.05
N ASP A 170 -0.84 6.41 -33.75
CA ASP A 170 -1.71 7.49 -33.31
C ASP A 170 -3.18 7.04 -33.30
N ALA A 171 -3.86 7.31 -32.20
CA ALA A 171 -5.21 6.81 -31.91
C ALA A 171 -6.27 7.28 -32.92
N GLU A 172 -6.01 8.32 -33.71
CA GLU A 172 -6.92 8.76 -34.77
C GLU A 172 -7.12 7.72 -35.89
N GLN A 173 -6.19 6.77 -36.06
CA GLN A 173 -6.27 5.77 -37.13
C GLN A 173 -6.88 4.43 -36.69
N THR A 174 -6.99 4.18 -35.39
CA THR A 174 -7.52 2.89 -34.86
C THR A 174 -9.04 2.89 -34.70
N ALA A 175 -9.69 4.05 -34.54
CA ALA A 175 -11.15 4.16 -34.49
C ALA A 175 -11.84 3.90 -35.86
N ALA A 176 -11.08 3.84 -36.96
CA ALA A 176 -11.59 3.57 -38.30
C ALA A 176 -11.59 2.07 -38.68
N ALA A 177 -11.04 1.20 -37.83
CA ALA A 177 -10.92 -0.23 -38.08
C ALA A 177 -11.90 -1.10 -37.26
N GLU A 178 -12.99 -0.51 -36.74
CA GLU A 178 -14.18 -1.33 -36.49
C GLU A 178 -14.69 -1.79 -37.86
N PRO A 179 -14.79 -3.09 -38.15
CA PRO A 179 -15.64 -3.53 -39.24
C PRO A 179 -17.04 -3.11 -38.84
N ARG A 180 -17.53 -2.01 -39.43
CA ARG A 180 -18.97 -1.83 -39.65
C ARG A 180 -19.39 -3.07 -40.40
N SER A 181 -19.85 -4.08 -39.65
CA SER A 181 -20.57 -5.22 -40.17
C SER A 181 -21.87 -4.64 -40.69
N ASN A 182 -21.78 -4.15 -41.92
CA ASN A 182 -22.85 -3.58 -42.68
C ASN A 182 -23.54 -4.76 -43.35
N THR A 183 -24.87 -4.84 -43.15
CA THR A 183 -25.87 -5.49 -44.00
C THR A 183 -25.81 -7.03 -44.10
N VAL A 184 -26.92 -7.77 -44.07
CA VAL A 184 -28.28 -7.54 -44.61
C VAL A 184 -29.31 -8.18 -43.68
#